data_AF-A0A3N5UHG6-F1
#
_entry.id   AF-A0A3N5UHG6-F1
#
_cell.length_a   1.000
_cell.length_b   1.000
_cell.length_c   1.000
_cell.angle_alpha   90.00
_cell.angle_beta   90.00
_cell.angle_gamma   90.00
#
_symmetry.space_group_name_H-M   'P 1'
#
loop_
_entity.id
_entity.type
_entity.pdbx_description
1 polymer ?
#
loop_
_entity_poly.entity_id
_entity_poly.type
_entity_poly.pdbx_seq_one_letter_code
_entity_poly.pdbx_strand_id
1 'polypeptide(L)'
;MNISTVIAGAVCSLLRPLVRILLRNNVPFTTFADLAKWVYVRVALEEFSLAMRKQSISRVALLTGLTRKEVLRVKRHAAPGDPAVSEKQNRAARVVSGWVRDPRFHDP
;
A
#
# COMPACT_ATOMS: atom_id res chain seq x y z
N MET A 1 -13.15 -21.46 -18.51
CA MET A 1 -12.25 -20.36 -18.09
C MET A 1 -12.59 -20.00 -16.65
N ASN A 2 -11.65 -20.04 -15.72
CA ASN A 2 -11.91 -19.85 -14.29
C ASN A 2 -12.06 -18.35 -13.98
N ILE A 3 -13.12 -17.93 -13.27
CA ILE A 3 -13.37 -16.50 -12.99
C ILE A 3 -12.20 -15.84 -12.25
N SER A 4 -11.50 -16.60 -11.40
CA SER A 4 -10.31 -16.13 -10.67
C SER A 4 -9.17 -15.74 -11.61
N THR A 5 -9.00 -16.43 -12.74
CA THR A 5 -7.93 -16.10 -13.70
C THR A 5 -8.25 -14.84 -14.49
N VAL A 6 -9.54 -14.58 -14.77
CA VAL A 6 -9.99 -13.37 -15.46
C VAL A 6 -9.77 -12.15 -14.56
N ILE A 7 -10.17 -12.24 -13.29
CA ILE A 7 -9.97 -11.17 -12.30
C ILE A 7 -8.47 -10.90 -12.11
N ALA A 8 -7.64 -11.94 -11.98
CA ALA A 8 -6.19 -11.78 -11.87
C ALA A 8 -5.59 -11.03 -13.07
N GLY A 9 -6.00 -11.37 -14.30
CA GLY A 9 -5.56 -10.68 -15.51
C GLY A 9 -5.97 -9.19 -15.54
N ALA A 10 -7.21 -8.89 -15.16
CA ALA A 10 -7.70 -7.52 -15.08
C ALA A 10 -6.94 -6.69 -14.02
N VAL A 11 -6.72 -7.26 -12.83
CA VAL A 11 -5.93 -6.62 -11.76
C VAL A 11 -4.50 -6.34 -12.23
N CYS A 12 -3.84 -7.31 -12.86
CA CYS A 12 -2.50 -7.10 -13.43
C CYS A 12 -2.46 -5.99 -14.49
N SER A 13 -3.51 -5.87 -15.30
CA SER A 13 -3.62 -4.82 -16.33
C SER A 13 -3.77 -3.43 -15.74
N LEU A 14 -4.49 -3.29 -14.62
CA LEU A 14 -4.62 -2.04 -13.87
C LEU A 14 -3.36 -1.69 -13.08
N LEU A 15 -2.73 -2.69 -12.45
CA LEU A 15 -1.54 -2.48 -11.62
C LEU A 15 -0.31 -2.11 -12.46
N ARG A 16 -0.14 -2.64 -13.66
CA ARG A 16 1.04 -2.41 -14.50
C ARG A 16 1.33 -0.91 -14.77
N PRO A 17 0.39 -0.08 -15.26
CA PRO A 17 0.63 1.35 -15.44
C PRO A 17 0.83 2.08 -14.11
N LEU A 18 0.09 1.72 -13.06
CA LEU A 18 0.21 2.33 -11.73
C LEU A 18 1.60 2.09 -11.13
N VAL A 19 2.05 0.84 -11.09
CA VAL A 19 3.37 0.46 -10.58
C VAL A 19 4.48 1.13 -11.38
N ARG A 20 4.32 1.28 -12.70
CA ARG A 20 5.28 2.03 -13.53
C ARG A 20 5.43 3.48 -13.08
N ILE A 21 4.33 4.16 -12.74
CA ILE A 21 4.35 5.54 -12.22
C ILE A 21 5.03 5.58 -10.84
N LEU A 22 4.71 4.64 -9.96
CA LEU A 22 5.31 4.56 -8.62
C LEU A 22 6.83 4.39 -8.68
N LEU A 23 7.32 3.48 -9.53
CA LEU A 23 8.75 3.24 -9.71
C LEU A 23 9.47 4.45 -10.29
N ARG A 24 8.86 5.15 -11.27
CA ARG A 24 9.41 6.41 -11.82
C ARG A 24 9.57 7.50 -10.76
N ASN A 25 8.74 7.49 -9.73
CA ASN A 25 8.78 8.44 -8.62
C ASN A 25 9.50 7.88 -7.38
N ASN A 26 10.26 6.78 -7.51
CA ASN A 26 11.00 6.14 -6.41
C ASN A 26 10.14 5.73 -5.20
N VAL A 27 8.85 5.44 -5.42
CA VAL A 27 7.96 4.96 -4.37
C VAL A 27 8.26 3.47 -4.13
N PRO A 28 8.66 3.07 -2.90
CA PRO A 28 8.98 1.69 -2.60
C PRO A 28 7.71 0.83 -2.54
N PHE A 29 7.87 -0.48 -2.76
CA PHE A 29 6.77 -1.43 -2.69
C PHE A 29 6.06 -1.42 -1.33
N THR A 30 6.79 -1.19 -0.22
CA THR A 30 6.21 -1.11 1.13
C THR A 30 5.19 0.01 1.27
N THR A 31 5.48 1.18 0.69
CA THR A 31 4.55 2.32 0.67
C THR A 31 3.32 2.00 -0.19
N PHE A 32 3.51 1.38 -1.35
CA PHE A 32 2.39 0.91 -2.17
C PHE A 32 1.54 -0.12 -1.42
N ALA A 33 2.16 -1.09 -0.75
CA ALA A 33 1.45 -2.11 0.01
C ALA A 33 0.65 -1.50 1.17
N ASP A 34 1.20 -0.51 1.87
CA ASP A 34 0.48 0.21 2.92
C ASP A 34 -0.73 0.99 2.34
N LEU A 35 -0.57 1.65 1.19
CA LEU A 35 -1.68 2.31 0.47
C LEU A 35 -2.74 1.31 0.02
N ALA A 36 -2.33 0.19 -0.58
CA ALA A 36 -3.24 -0.85 -1.05
C ALA A 36 -4.03 -1.46 0.11
N LYS A 37 -3.37 -1.79 1.23
CA LYS A 37 -4.05 -2.25 2.46
C LYS A 37 -5.05 -1.22 2.97
N TRP A 38 -4.68 0.07 2.95
CA TRP A 38 -5.57 1.13 3.40
C TRP A 38 -6.85 1.17 2.56
N VAL A 39 -6.72 1.20 1.23
CA VAL A 39 -7.87 1.18 0.30
C VAL A 39 -8.71 -0.09 0.49
N TYR A 40 -8.06 -1.25 0.59
CA TYR A 40 -8.74 -2.53 0.74
C TYR A 40 -9.59 -2.61 2.01
N VAL A 41 -9.06 -2.13 3.15
CA VAL A 41 -9.79 -2.05 4.42
C VAL A 41 -10.91 -1.01 4.37
N ARG A 42 -10.70 0.12 3.69
CA ARG A 42 -11.72 1.17 3.54
C ARG A 42 -12.93 0.68 2.75
N VAL A 43 -12.70 0.06 1.60
CA VAL A 43 -13.76 -0.56 0.78
C VAL A 43 -14.50 -1.61 1.62
N ALA A 44 -13.78 -2.47 2.35
CA ALA A 44 -14.40 -3.46 3.24
C ALA A 44 -15.25 -2.85 4.38
N LEU A 45 -14.87 -1.67 4.89
CA LEU A 45 -15.62 -0.96 5.94
C LEU A 45 -16.86 -0.26 5.38
N GLU A 46 -16.74 0.34 4.21
CA GLU A 46 -17.71 1.28 3.64
C GLU A 46 -18.75 0.55 2.76
N GLU A 47 -18.31 -0.34 1.88
CA GLU A 47 -19.16 -0.97 0.86
C GLU A 47 -19.69 -2.34 1.28
N PHE A 48 -19.00 -3.03 2.19
CA PHE A 48 -19.38 -4.37 2.66
C PHE A 48 -20.03 -4.34 4.06
N SER A 49 -20.58 -3.19 4.45
CA SER A 49 -21.33 -3.06 5.71
C SER A 49 -22.66 -3.81 5.66
N LEU A 50 -23.04 -4.48 6.76
CA LEU A 50 -24.36 -5.10 6.88
C LEU A 50 -25.37 -4.02 7.30
N ALA A 51 -26.57 -4.08 6.73
CA ALA A 51 -27.63 -3.11 7.01
C ALA A 51 -27.79 -2.86 8.51
N MET A 52 -27.70 -1.59 8.90
CA MET A 52 -27.83 -1.06 10.26
C MET A 52 -26.76 -1.45 11.30
N ARG A 53 -25.60 -2.01 10.92
CA ARG A 53 -24.51 -2.28 11.88
C ARG A 53 -23.13 -1.82 11.40
N LYS A 54 -22.40 -1.08 12.26
CA LYS A 54 -20.98 -0.79 12.04
C LYS A 54 -20.19 -2.11 11.98
N GLN A 55 -19.37 -2.27 10.94
CA GLN A 55 -18.50 -3.44 10.80
C GLN A 55 -17.49 -3.51 11.96
N SER A 56 -17.37 -4.70 12.56
CA SER A 56 -16.38 -4.94 13.61
C SER A 56 -15.00 -5.17 12.98
N ILE A 57 -13.93 -4.86 13.73
CA ILE A 57 -12.54 -5.09 13.29
C ILE A 57 -12.30 -6.56 12.95
N SER A 58 -12.89 -7.48 13.72
CA SER A 58 -12.75 -8.92 13.48
C SER A 58 -13.39 -9.35 12.16
N ARG A 59 -14.53 -8.77 11.80
CA ARG A 59 -15.21 -9.11 10.54
C ARG A 59 -14.47 -8.55 9.34
N VAL A 60 -13.96 -7.33 9.44
CA VAL A 60 -13.13 -6.74 8.36
C VAL A 60 -11.83 -7.54 8.17
N ALA A 61 -11.20 -7.98 9.26
CA ALA A 61 -10.04 -8.87 9.20
C ALA A 61 -10.37 -10.18 8.47
N LEU A 62 -11.53 -10.79 8.75
CA LEU A 62 -11.98 -11.99 8.06
C LEU A 62 -12.23 -11.74 6.57
N LEU A 63 -12.91 -10.64 6.21
CA LEU A 63 -13.24 -10.31 4.81
C LEU A 63 -11.99 -9.98 3.98
N THR A 64 -11.05 -9.26 4.59
CA THR A 64 -9.85 -8.78 3.88
C THR A 64 -8.68 -9.77 3.92
N GLY A 65 -8.70 -10.73 4.83
CA GLY A 65 -7.56 -11.61 5.12
C GLY A 65 -6.42 -10.92 5.87
N LEU A 66 -6.57 -9.65 6.26
CA LEU A 66 -5.57 -8.91 7.03
C LEU A 66 -5.69 -9.18 8.52
N THR A 67 -4.62 -8.95 9.27
CA THR A 67 -4.67 -9.09 10.73
C THR A 67 -5.54 -8.02 11.36
N ARG A 68 -6.16 -8.32 12.51
CA ARG A 68 -6.92 -7.32 13.30
C ARG A 68 -6.07 -6.08 13.64
N LYS A 69 -4.76 -6.26 13.84
CA LYS A 69 -3.80 -5.18 14.11
C LYS A 69 -3.64 -4.26 12.90
N GLU A 70 -3.54 -4.81 11.69
CA GLU A 70 -3.46 -4.02 10.46
C GLU A 70 -4.75 -3.26 10.17
N VAL A 71 -5.91 -3.92 10.33
CA VAL A 71 -7.22 -3.27 10.19
C VAL A 71 -7.36 -2.12 11.19
N LEU A 72 -6.98 -2.35 12.45
CA LEU A 72 -7.02 -1.31 13.48
C LEU A 72 -6.07 -0.15 13.17
N ARG A 73 -4.87 -0.43 12.64
CA ARG A 73 -3.90 0.58 12.17
C ARG A 73 -4.54 1.44 11.08
N VAL A 74 -5.12 0.83 10.04
CA VAL A 74 -5.80 1.58 8.97
C VAL A 74 -6.97 2.42 9.52
N LYS A 75 -7.79 1.86 10.41
CA LYS A 75 -8.94 2.57 10.99
C LYS A 75 -8.54 3.78 11.84
N ARG A 76 -7.37 3.74 12.50
CA ARG A 76 -6.88 4.80 13.40
C ARG A 76 -6.15 5.92 12.68
N HIS A 77 -5.59 5.67 11.50
CA HIS A 77 -4.81 6.66 10.77
C HIS A 77 -5.62 7.27 9.61
N ALA A 78 -5.45 8.58 9.40
CA ALA A 78 -5.94 9.27 8.21
C ALA A 78 -5.31 8.67 6.93
N ALA A 79 -5.84 9.03 5.76
CA ALA A 79 -5.35 8.52 4.47
C ALA A 79 -3.82 8.62 4.39
N PRO A 80 -3.11 7.62 3.83
CA PRO A 80 -1.66 7.66 3.75
C PRO A 80 -1.26 8.77 2.78
N GLY A 81 -0.85 9.90 3.34
CA GLY A 81 -0.38 11.09 2.64
C GLY A 81 0.51 11.98 3.50
N ASP A 82 0.84 11.52 4.72
CA ASP A 82 1.75 12.21 5.61
C ASP A 82 3.21 11.84 5.24
N PRO A 83 4.03 12.79 4.73
CA PRO A 83 5.40 12.54 4.31
C PRO A 83 6.28 11.93 5.41
N ALA A 84 5.92 12.10 6.68
CA ALA A 84 6.65 11.53 7.82
C ALA A 84 6.68 9.99 7.84
N VAL A 85 5.73 9.30 7.20
CA VAL A 85 5.69 7.83 7.13
C VAL A 85 6.55 7.30 5.97
N SER A 86 6.65 8.05 4.87
CA SER A 86 7.41 7.66 3.67
C SER A 86 8.93 7.70 3.91
N GLU A 87 9.41 8.66 4.71
CA GLU A 87 10.83 8.81 5.02
C GLU A 87 11.44 7.61 5.79
N LYS A 88 10.66 6.94 6.63
CA LYS A 88 11.14 5.81 7.43
C LYS A 88 11.34 4.53 6.61
N GLN A 89 10.63 4.37 5.49
CA GLN A 89 10.50 3.06 4.84
C GLN A 89 11.54 2.80 3.74
N ASN A 90 12.21 3.81 3.19
CA ASN A 90 13.23 3.62 2.15
C ASN A 90 14.61 4.17 2.52
N ARG A 91 15.06 3.87 3.76
CA ARG A 91 16.38 4.29 4.25
C ARG A 91 17.52 3.82 3.34
N ALA A 92 17.44 2.60 2.81
CA ALA A 92 18.47 2.05 1.93
C ALA A 92 18.56 2.83 0.60
N ALA A 93 17.44 3.09 -0.09
CA ALA A 93 17.49 3.88 -1.31
C ALA A 93 17.95 5.32 -1.06
N ARG A 94 17.62 5.91 0.10
CA ARG A 94 18.15 7.22 0.50
C ARG A 94 19.68 7.19 0.59
N VAL A 95 20.23 6.20 1.28
CA VAL A 95 21.69 6.03 1.42
C VAL A 95 22.36 5.84 0.06
N VAL A 96 21.84 4.93 -0.78
CA VAL A 96 22.39 4.69 -2.12
C VAL A 96 22.29 5.94 -2.99
N SER A 97 21.16 6.65 -2.97
CA SER A 97 21.01 7.91 -3.71
C SER A 97 21.95 9.00 -3.21
N GLY A 98 22.28 8.99 -1.92
CA GLY A 98 23.26 9.89 -1.31
C GLY A 98 24.66 9.62 -1.86
N TRP A 99 25.11 8.36 -1.84
CA TRP A 99 26.40 7.97 -2.41
C TRP A 99 26.52 8.29 -3.91
N VAL A 100 25.46 8.03 -4.68
CA VAL A 100 25.46 8.31 -6.13
C VAL A 100 25.49 9.81 -6.44
N ARG A 101 24.96 10.68 -5.57
CA ARG A 101 24.84 12.12 -5.84
C ARG A 101 25.88 12.99 -5.15
N ASP A 102 26.53 12.49 -4.12
CA ASP A 102 27.52 13.24 -3.36
C ASP A 102 28.91 13.07 -4.01
N PRO A 103 29.51 14.14 -4.56
CA PRO A 103 30.79 14.08 -5.26
C PRO A 103 31.94 13.53 -4.38
N ARG A 104 31.79 13.57 -3.05
CA ARG A 104 32.79 13.02 -2.11
C ARG A 104 32.89 11.49 -2.16
N PHE A 105 31.92 10.83 -2.79
CA PHE A 105 31.88 9.37 -2.94
C PHE A 105 32.08 8.93 -4.39
N HIS A 106 32.52 9.84 -5.28
CA HIS A 106 32.93 9.51 -6.63
C HIS A 106 34.45 9.35 -6.64
N ASP A 107 34.95 8.31 -7.31
CA ASP A 107 36.39 8.16 -7.52
C ASP A 107 36.92 9.28 -8.45
N PRO A 108 38.22 9.63 -8.37
CA PRO A 108 38.84 10.70 -9.16
C PRO A 108 38.75 10.54 -10.67
#